data_AF-A0A7W1R5I9-F1
#
_entry.id   AF-A0A7W1R5I9-F1
#
_cell.length_a   1.000
_cell.length_b   1.000
_cell.length_c   1.000
_cell.angle_alpha   90.00
_cell.angle_beta   90.00
_cell.angle_gamma   90.00
#
_symmetry.space_group_name_H-M   'P 1'
#
loop_
_entity.id
_entity.type
_entity.pdbx_description
1 polymer ?
#
loop_
_entity_poly.entity_id
_entity_poly.type
_entity_poly.pdbx_seq_one_letter_code
_entity_poly.pdbx_strand_id
1 'polypeptide(L)'
;MSLDDLNREQKRRLRRMGALDEKGAPTRTPRTQPAQHKHERVSPPQYLREVRDEMRKVAWPKRPEIVRYSMIVIVTVIVYTAIVGGFDFLFAFFAGWMYE
;
A
#
# COMPACT_ATOMS: atom_id res chain seq x y z
N MET A 1 38.54 20.98 29.68
CA MET A 1 39.98 20.69 29.80
C MET A 1 40.69 21.43 28.68
N SER A 2 41.52 22.44 29.00
CA SER A 2 42.24 23.22 27.99
C SER A 2 43.33 22.37 27.33
N LEU A 3 43.54 22.51 26.01
CA LEU A 3 44.56 21.77 25.24
C LEU A 3 46.01 22.22 25.54
N ASP A 4 46.14 23.26 26.36
CA ASP A 4 47.41 23.91 26.64
C ASP A 4 48.29 23.10 27.60
N ASP A 5 47.69 22.29 28.47
CA ASP A 5 48.37 21.49 29.49
C ASP A 5 48.88 20.11 29.01
N LEU A 6 48.72 19.79 27.73
CA LEU A 6 49.17 18.49 27.21
C LEU A 6 50.68 18.44 27.03
N ASN A 7 51.30 17.39 27.57
CA ASN A 7 52.72 17.08 27.43
C ASN A 7 53.09 16.95 25.94
N ARG A 8 54.31 17.37 25.57
CA ARG A 8 54.82 17.38 24.18
C ARG A 8 54.69 16.02 23.49
N GLU A 9 54.81 14.93 24.27
CA GLU A 9 54.60 13.57 23.76
C GLU A 9 53.13 13.25 23.46
N GLN A 10 52.21 13.71 24.31
CA GLN A 10 50.77 13.53 24.11
C GLN A 10 50.30 14.28 22.87
N LYS A 11 50.81 15.50 22.62
CA LYS A 11 50.53 16.26 21.38
C LYS A 11 51.05 15.54 20.13
N ARG A 12 52.24 14.93 20.19
CA ARG A 12 52.79 14.13 19.07
C ARG A 12 52.00 12.85 18.83
N ARG A 13 51.56 12.16 19.89
CA ARG A 13 50.70 10.98 19.80
C ARG A 13 49.34 11.32 19.19
N LEU A 14 48.71 12.40 19.64
CA LEU A 14 47.42 12.86 19.10
C LEU A 14 47.51 13.30 17.63
N ARG A 15 48.66 13.88 17.22
CA ARG A 15 48.95 14.17 15.80
C ARG A 15 49.16 12.90 14.97
N ARG A 16 49.91 11.91 15.48
CA ARG A 16 50.04 10.60 14.81
C ARG A 16 48.72 9.85 14.68
N MET A 17 47.82 10.04 15.65
CA MET A 17 46.46 9.48 15.64
C MET A 17 45.50 10.24 14.73
N GLY A 18 45.97 11.27 13.99
CA GLY A 18 45.13 12.03 13.03
C GLY A 18 44.04 12.88 13.70
N ALA A 19 44.05 13.01 15.02
CA ALA A 19 43.03 13.69 15.80
C ALA A 19 43.25 15.21 15.88
N LEU A 20 44.39 15.72 15.40
CA LEU A 20 44.77 17.12 15.41
C LEU A 20 45.22 17.55 14.02
N ASP A 21 44.69 18.68 13.55
CA ASP A 21 45.10 19.32 12.30
C ASP A 21 46.52 19.93 12.44
N GLU A 22 47.17 20.33 11.33
CA GLU A 22 48.53 20.92 11.34
C GLU A 22 48.65 22.11 12.31
N LYS A 23 47.55 22.84 12.51
CA LYS A 23 47.43 23.99 13.42
C LYS A 23 47.18 23.61 14.89
N GLY A 24 47.12 22.32 15.23
CA GLY A 24 46.98 21.83 16.62
C GLY A 24 45.57 21.92 17.21
N ALA A 25 44.55 22.19 16.38
CA ALA A 25 43.16 22.13 16.78
C ALA A 25 42.60 20.70 16.61
N PRO A 26 41.67 20.25 17.47
CA PRO A 26 41.07 18.92 17.34
C PRO A 26 40.31 18.83 16.02
N THR A 27 40.73 17.88 15.18
CA THR A 27 40.08 17.58 13.89
C THR A 27 38.68 17.07 14.21
N ARG A 28 37.67 17.93 14.03
CA ARG A 28 36.27 17.51 14.06
C ARG A 28 36.09 16.52 12.90
N THR A 29 36.16 15.24 13.22
CA THR A 29 35.64 14.19 12.34
C THR A 29 34.25 14.64 11.91
N PRO A 30 33.92 14.67 10.61
CA PRO A 30 32.55 14.86 10.20
C PRO A 30 31.78 13.71 10.83
N ARG A 31 31.04 14.02 11.89
CA ARG A 31 30.06 13.10 12.45
C ARG A 31 29.07 12.94 11.31
N THR A 32 29.21 11.87 10.54
CA THR A 32 28.16 11.39 9.64
C THR A 32 26.98 11.11 10.56
N GLN A 33 26.15 12.12 10.73
CA GLN A 33 24.86 12.00 11.39
C GLN A 33 24.16 10.88 10.60
N PRO A 34 23.73 9.78 11.23
CA PRO A 34 22.89 8.83 10.52
C PRO A 34 21.69 9.65 10.06
N ALA A 35 21.57 9.80 8.74
CA ALA A 35 20.53 10.59 8.13
C ALA A 35 19.21 10.13 8.74
N GLN A 36 18.49 11.05 9.37
CA GLN A 36 17.15 10.82 9.90
C GLN A 36 16.39 10.03 8.85
N HIS A 37 15.84 8.88 9.25
CA HIS A 37 15.03 8.03 8.37
C HIS A 37 13.87 8.87 7.84
N LYS A 38 14.10 9.48 6.68
CA LYS A 38 13.10 10.22 5.93
C LYS A 38 12.06 9.17 5.60
N HIS A 39 10.87 9.27 6.20
CA HIS A 39 9.77 8.35 5.92
C HIS A 39 9.69 8.17 4.41
N GLU A 40 10.08 6.97 3.98
CA GLU A 40 10.17 6.61 2.58
C GLU A 40 8.73 6.43 2.11
N ARG A 41 8.12 7.54 1.69
CA ARG A 41 6.80 7.51 1.09
C ARG A 41 6.93 6.68 -0.17
N VAL A 42 6.14 5.61 -0.27
CA VAL A 42 6.07 4.79 -1.46
C VAL A 42 5.81 5.67 -2.69
N SER A 43 6.72 5.58 -3.65
CA SER A 43 6.58 6.32 -4.91
C SER A 43 5.41 5.74 -5.74
N PRO A 44 4.67 6.54 -6.52
CA PRO A 44 3.59 6.02 -7.37
C PRO A 44 3.95 4.82 -8.27
N PRO A 45 5.12 4.76 -8.92
CA PRO A 45 5.50 3.58 -9.71
C PRO A 45 5.80 2.35 -8.85
N GLN A 46 6.28 2.55 -7.61
CA GLN A 46 6.46 1.45 -6.65
C GLN A 46 5.11 0.91 -6.18
N TYR A 47 4.16 1.78 -5.87
CA TYR A 47 2.79 1.39 -5.51
C TYR A 47 2.11 0.55 -6.61
N LEU A 48 2.23 0.93 -7.89
CA LEU A 48 1.65 0.15 -8.98
C LEU A 48 2.29 -1.23 -9.14
N ARG A 49 3.59 -1.35 -8.86
CA ARG A 49 4.29 -2.65 -8.84
C ARG A 49 3.78 -3.53 -7.70
N GLU A 50 3.65 -2.96 -6.50
CA GLU A 50 3.11 -3.65 -5.33
C GLU A 50 1.66 -4.11 -5.59
N VAL A 51 0.80 -3.27 -6.16
CA VAL A 51 -0.58 -3.63 -6.54
C VAL A 51 -0.59 -4.78 -7.55
N ARG A 52 0.26 -4.74 -8.59
CA ARG A 52 0.34 -5.84 -9.57
C ARG A 52 0.75 -7.15 -8.91
N ASP A 53 1.71 -7.11 -8.01
CA ASP A 53 2.21 -8.29 -7.31
C ASP A 53 1.14 -8.84 -6.32
N GLU A 54 0.31 -7.99 -5.73
CA GLU A 54 -0.86 -8.40 -4.94
C GLU A 54 -1.99 -8.95 -5.82
N MET A 55 -2.25 -8.32 -6.96
CA MET A 55 -3.24 -8.77 -7.95
C MET A 55 -2.94 -10.17 -8.49
N ARG A 56 -1.68 -10.61 -8.47
CA ARG A 56 -1.29 -11.99 -8.83
C ARG A 56 -1.72 -13.02 -7.79
N LYS A 57 -1.98 -12.61 -6.54
CA LYS A 57 -2.52 -13.48 -5.48
C LYS A 57 -4.03 -13.64 -5.59
N VAL A 58 -4.70 -12.79 -6.37
CA VAL A 58 -6.15 -12.90 -6.60
C VAL A 58 -6.40 -14.12 -7.48
N ALA A 59 -7.05 -15.12 -6.91
CA ALA A 59 -7.52 -16.28 -7.64
C ALA A 59 -8.70 -15.88 -8.52
N TRP A 60 -8.43 -15.54 -9.78
CA TRP A 60 -9.48 -15.27 -10.75
C TRP A 60 -10.26 -16.56 -11.07
N PRO A 61 -11.59 -16.50 -11.01
CA PRO A 61 -12.44 -17.68 -11.18
C PRO A 61 -12.27 -18.29 -12.56
N LYS A 62 -12.40 -19.62 -12.64
CA LYS A 62 -12.34 -20.32 -13.93
C LYS A 62 -13.63 -20.05 -14.72
N ARG A 63 -13.53 -19.95 -16.05
CA ARG A 63 -14.68 -19.78 -16.97
C ARG A 63 -15.91 -20.64 -16.62
N PRO A 64 -15.81 -21.95 -16.32
CA PRO A 64 -16.99 -22.74 -15.94
C PRO A 64 -17.68 -22.30 -14.64
N GLU A 65 -16.94 -21.77 -13.67
CA GLU A 65 -17.52 -21.27 -12.41
C GLU A 65 -18.35 -20.02 -12.66
N ILE A 66 -17.83 -19.10 -13.49
CA ILE A 66 -18.55 -17.89 -13.91
C ILE A 66 -19.88 -18.27 -14.57
N VAL A 67 -19.86 -19.21 -15.52
CA VAL A 67 -21.07 -19.65 -16.22
C VAL A 67 -22.10 -20.24 -15.26
N ARG A 68 -21.68 -21.05 -14.27
CA ARG A 68 -22.60 -21.61 -13.26
C ARG A 68 -23.26 -20.52 -12.43
N TYR A 69 -22.49 -19.57 -11.92
CA TYR A 69 -23.04 -18.48 -11.11
C TYR A 69 -23.94 -17.56 -11.93
N SER A 70 -23.57 -17.22 -13.16
CA SER A 70 -24.42 -16.43 -14.06
C SER A 70 -25.73 -17.15 -14.41
N MET A 71 -25.69 -18.47 -14.63
CA MET A 71 -26.89 -19.26 -14.91
C MET A 71 -27.89 -19.20 -13.75
N ILE A 72 -27.41 -19.33 -12.50
CA ILE A 72 -28.27 -19.21 -11.31
C ILE A 72 -28.98 -17.86 -11.31
N VAL A 73 -28.24 -16.76 -11.54
CA VAL A 73 -28.82 -15.41 -11.57
C VAL A 73 -29.84 -15.25 -12.69
N ILE A 74 -29.57 -15.78 -13.89
CA ILE A 74 -30.52 -15.73 -15.01
C ILE A 74 -31.82 -16.45 -14.64
N VAL A 75 -31.71 -17.66 -14.08
CA VAL A 75 -32.89 -18.45 -13.67
C VAL A 75 -33.68 -17.72 -12.59
N THR A 76 -33.02 -17.17 -11.57
CA THR A 76 -33.73 -16.44 -10.50
C THR A 76 -34.43 -15.20 -11.02
N VAL A 77 -33.80 -14.43 -11.92
CA VAL A 77 -34.42 -13.27 -12.56
C VAL A 77 -35.65 -13.69 -13.35
N ILE A 78 -35.58 -14.73 -14.18
CA ILE A 78 -36.73 -15.24 -14.94
C ILE A 78 -37.88 -15.63 -14.02
N VAL A 79 -37.59 -16.33 -12.92
CA VAL A 79 -38.61 -16.73 -11.93
C VAL A 79 -39.28 -15.50 -11.32
N TYR A 80 -38.52 -14.51 -10.85
CA TYR A 80 -39.10 -13.29 -10.28
C TYR A 80 -39.88 -12.48 -11.32
N THR A 81 -39.39 -12.37 -12.54
CA THR A 81 -40.10 -11.70 -13.64
C THR A 81 -41.42 -12.40 -13.95
N ALA A 82 -41.45 -13.73 -13.98
CA ALA A 82 -42.66 -14.50 -14.21
C ALA A 82 -43.67 -14.34 -13.05
N ILE A 83 -43.19 -14.32 -11.81
CA ILE A 83 -44.04 -14.09 -10.62
C ILE A 83 -44.65 -12.69 -10.68
N VAL A 84 -43.82 -11.66 -10.83
CA VAL A 84 -44.26 -10.25 -10.87
C VAL A 84 -45.21 -10.04 -12.04
N GLY A 85 -44.82 -10.42 -13.25
CA GLY A 85 -45.67 -10.29 -14.44
C GLY A 85 -46.95 -11.12 -14.36
N GLY A 86 -46.91 -12.28 -13.72
CA GLY A 86 -48.09 -13.09 -13.45
C GLY A 86 -49.06 -12.41 -12.49
N PHE A 87 -48.55 -11.80 -11.42
CA PHE A 87 -49.35 -10.99 -10.50
C PHE A 87 -49.91 -9.74 -11.19
N ASP A 88 -49.11 -9.04 -12.01
CA ASP A 88 -49.57 -7.88 -12.77
C ASP A 88 -50.74 -8.26 -13.69
N PHE A 89 -50.64 -9.40 -14.39
CA PHE A 89 -51.72 -9.93 -15.22
C PHE A 89 -52.96 -10.28 -14.40
N LEU A 90 -52.78 -10.95 -13.26
CA LEU A 90 -53.87 -11.33 -12.37
C LEU A 90 -54.60 -10.08 -11.84
N PHE A 91 -53.87 -9.07 -11.35
CA PHE A 91 -54.45 -7.82 -10.88
C PHE A 91 -55.13 -7.04 -12.00
N ALA A 92 -54.57 -7.00 -13.21
CA ALA A 92 -55.20 -6.37 -14.36
C ALA A 92 -56.52 -7.06 -14.74
N PHE A 93 -56.54 -8.39 -14.74
CA PHE A 93 -57.74 -9.18 -14.99
C PHE A 93 -58.83 -8.95 -13.94
N PHE A 94 -58.46 -9.02 -12.65
CA PHE A 94 -59.40 -8.78 -11.54
C PHE A 94 -59.92 -7.34 -11.51
N ALA A 95 -59.06 -6.35 -11.77
CA ALA A 95 -59.48 -4.97 -11.85
C ALA A 95 -60.48 -4.76 -12.99
N GLY A 96 -60.19 -5.29 -14.19
CA GLY A 96 -61.13 -5.25 -15.31
C GLY A 96 -62.51 -5.80 -14.95
N TRP A 97 -62.55 -6.98 -14.33
CA TRP A 97 -63.80 -7.59 -13.87
C TRP A 97 -64.53 -6.78 -12.77
N MET A 98 -63.81 -6.04 -11.93
CA MET A 98 -64.40 -5.24 -10.85
C MET A 98 -64.91 -3.88 -11.34
N TYR A 99 -64.34 -3.32 -12.41
CA TYR A 99 -64.73 -2.02 -12.96
C TYR A 99 -65.83 -2.09 -14.02
N GLU A 100 -66.27 -3.30 -14.41
CA GLU A 100 -67.50 -3.60 -15.17
C GLU A 100 -68.69 -3.87 -14.23
#